data_AF-A0AAW9A6K5-F1
#
_entry.id   AF-A0AAW9A6K5-F1
#
_cell.length_a   1.000
_cell.length_b   1.000
_cell.length_c   1.000
_cell.angle_alpha   90.00
_cell.angle_beta   90.00
_cell.angle_gamma   90.00
#
_symmetry.space_group_name_H-M   'P 1'
#
loop_
_entity.id
_entity.type
_entity.pdbx_description
1 polymer ?
#
loop_
_entity_poly.entity_id
_entity_poly.type
_entity_poly.pdbx_seq_one_letter_code
_entity_poly.pdbx_strand_id
1 'polypeptide(L)' 'MLVLSRKPNETIKIGDDIEIRILEVKGETIRIGIEAPKTVDILRGELVQSITETNTEALTLDTALFSQLTKKD' A
#
# COMPACT_ATOMS: atom_id res chain seq x y z
N MET A 1 2.80 12.43 12.51
CA MET A 1 3.35 12.65 11.15
C MET A 1 4.68 13.37 11.30
N LEU A 2 5.78 12.79 10.81
CA LEU A 2 7.10 13.42 10.75
C LEU A 2 7.33 13.94 9.33
N VAL A 3 7.77 15.19 9.19
CA VAL A 3 7.97 15.84 7.87
C VAL A 3 9.46 16.12 7.67
N LEU A 4 10.02 15.61 6.59
CA LEU A 4 11.43 15.76 6.24
C LEU A 4 11.55 16.23 4.79
N SER A 5 12.30 17.30 4.56
CA SER A 5 12.71 17.70 3.21
C SER A 5 14.05 17.05 2.88
N ARG A 6 14.12 16.33 1.74
CA ARG A 6 15.32 15.65 1.26
C ARG A 6 15.70 16.11 -0.14
N LYS A 7 17.00 16.12 -0.42
CA LYS A 7 17.57 16.33 -1.77
C LYS A 7 17.77 14.99 -2.48
N PRO A 8 17.99 14.98 -3.81
CA PRO A 8 18.38 13.77 -4.54
C PRO A 8 19.62 13.11 -3.90
N ASN A 9 19.63 11.78 -3.88
CA ASN A 9 20.60 10.89 -3.23
C ASN A 9 20.58 10.86 -1.69
N GLU A 10 19.78 11.67 -1.02
CA GLU A 10 19.59 11.55 0.42
C GLU A 10 18.65 10.40 0.77
N THR A 11 18.87 9.85 1.96
CA THR A 11 18.16 8.68 2.48
C THR A 11 17.46 8.98 3.81
N ILE A 12 16.37 8.25 4.03
CA ILE A 12 15.59 8.23 5.25
C ILE A 12 15.58 6.78 5.71
N LYS A 13 16.03 6.51 6.93
CA LYS A 13 15.95 5.18 7.55
C LYS A 13 14.77 5.10 8.51
N ILE A 14 14.08 3.97 8.49
CA ILE A 14 12.98 3.65 9.42
C ILE A 14 13.33 2.33 10.10
N GLY A 15 13.66 2.40 11.40
CA GLY A 15 14.25 1.27 12.10
C GLY A 15 15.59 0.86 11.47
N ASP A 16 15.87 -0.45 11.49
CA ASP A 16 17.13 -1.00 10.98
C ASP A 16 17.02 -1.58 9.57
N ASP A 17 15.82 -1.99 9.16
CA ASP A 17 15.61 -2.80 7.96
C ASP A 17 14.97 -2.04 6.78
N ILE A 18 14.48 -0.82 6.99
CA ILE A 18 13.80 -0.04 5.94
C ILE A 18 14.61 1.21 5.60
N GLU A 19 14.95 1.37 4.32
CA GLU A 19 15.65 2.53 3.77
C GLU A 19 14.87 3.11 2.59
N ILE A 20 14.59 4.41 2.65
CA ILE A 20 13.94 5.17 1.59
C ILE A 20 14.97 6.13 1.00
N ARG A 21 15.27 6.00 -0.29
CA ARG A 21 16.21 6.86 -1.03
C ARG A 21 15.47 7.72 -2.04
N ILE A 22 15.75 9.02 -2.04
CA ILE A 22 15.31 9.89 -3.13
C ILE A 22 16.28 9.73 -4.29
N LEU A 23 15.86 9.07 -5.36
CA LEU A 23 16.72 8.81 -6.51
C LEU A 23 16.84 10.05 -7.40
N GLU A 24 15.72 10.68 -7.73
CA GLU A 24 15.70 11.82 -8.65
C GLU A 24 14.43 12.65 -8.44
N VAL A 25 14.53 13.96 -8.69
CA VAL A 25 13.38 14.88 -8.71
C VAL A 25 13.31 15.49 -10.10
N LYS A 26 12.19 15.27 -10.80
CA LYS A 26 11.90 15.86 -12.12
C LYS A 26 10.60 16.64 -12.05
N GLY A 27 10.70 17.95 -11.84
CA GLY A 27 9.53 18.83 -11.71
C GLY A 27 8.63 18.34 -10.56
N GLU A 28 7.42 17.90 -10.90
CA GLU A 28 6.43 17.38 -9.95
C GLU A 28 6.59 15.88 -9.64
N THR A 29 7.37 15.14 -10.42
CA THR A 29 7.56 13.70 -10.21
C THR A 29 8.84 13.42 -9.44
N ILE A 30 8.74 12.56 -8.43
CA ILE A 30 9.87 12.13 -7.60
C ILE A 30 10.06 10.63 -7.80
N ARG A 31 11.28 10.22 -8.09
CA ARG A 31 11.67 8.82 -8.12
C ARG A 31 12.18 8.44 -6.72
N ILE A 32 11.47 7.51 -6.08
CA ILE A 32 11.78 7.04 -4.73
C ILE A 32 12.18 5.57 -4.83
N GLY A 33 13.33 5.23 -4.27
CA GLY A 33 13.72 3.85 -4.01
C GLY A 33 13.34 3.47 -2.59
N ILE A 34 12.75 2.30 -2.40
CA ILE A 34 12.39 1.76 -1.09
C ILE A 34 13.04 0.39 -0.99
N GLU A 35 13.89 0.21 0.00
CA GLU A 35 14.54 -1.04 0.36
C GLU A 35 13.96 -1.48 1.71
N ALA A 36 13.39 -2.69 1.73
CA ALA A 36 12.77 -3.27 2.92
C ALA A 36 12.88 -4.80 2.84
N PRO A 37 12.80 -5.51 3.97
CA PRO A 37 12.77 -6.97 3.98
C PRO A 37 11.49 -7.50 3.34
N LYS A 38 11.55 -8.74 2.81
CA LYS A 38 10.41 -9.40 2.14
C LYS A 38 9.16 -9.59 3.02
N THR A 39 9.30 -9.44 4.33
CA THR A 39 8.20 -9.51 5.29
C THR A 39 7.35 -8.25 5.30
N VAL A 40 7.81 -7.16 4.67
CA VAL A 40 7.11 -5.87 4.60
C VAL A 40 6.62 -5.65 3.17
N ASP A 41 5.32 -5.59 2.99
CA ASP A 41 4.71 -5.28 1.71
C ASP A 41 4.87 -3.79 1.37
N ILE A 42 5.37 -3.51 0.18
CA ILE A 42 5.48 -2.14 -0.37
C ILE A 42 4.42 -2.00 -1.45
N LEU A 43 3.37 -1.24 -1.15
CA LEU A 43 2.26 -1.00 -2.05
C LEU A 43 2.12 0.49 -2.36
N ARG A 44 1.57 0.79 -3.53
CA ARG A 44 1.21 2.15 -3.92
C ARG A 44 -0.08 2.53 -3.19
N GLY A 45 -0.08 3.64 -2.44
CA GLY A 45 -1.18 4.00 -1.55
C GLY A 45 -2.53 4.12 -2.27
N GLU A 46 -2.52 4.62 -3.51
CA GLU A 46 -3.71 4.73 -4.35
C GLU A 46 -4.32 3.36 -4.73
N LEU A 47 -3.52 2.29 -4.75
CA LEU A 47 -4.00 0.93 -5.04
C LEU A 47 -4.55 0.23 -3.79
N VAL A 48 -3.97 0.51 -2.62
CA VAL A 48 -4.40 -0.11 -1.35
C VAL A 48 -5.83 0.28 -1.02
N GLN A 49 -6.20 1.54 -1.25
CA GLN A 49 -7.55 2.02 -0.98
C GLN A 49 -8.60 1.22 -1.76
N SER A 50 -8.40 1.01 -3.06
CA SER A 50 -9.33 0.25 -3.91
C SER A 50 -9.44 -1.23 -3.51
N ILE A 51 -8.33 -1.86 -3.11
CA ILE A 51 -8.34 -3.28 -2.68
C ILE A 51 -9.09 -3.44 -1.36
N THR A 52 -8.87 -2.51 -0.42
CA THR A 52 -9.51 -2.57 0.90
C THR A 52 -11.01 -2.36 0.78
N GLU A 53 -11.46 -1.40 -0.03
CA GLU A 53 -12.88 -1.14 -0.30
C GLU A 53 -13.55 -2.37 -0.96
N THR A 54 -12.93 -2.93 -2.01
CA THR A 54 -13.45 -4.11 -2.72
C THR A 54 -13.57 -5.35 -1.82
N ASN A 55 -12.56 -5.62 -0.98
CA ASN A 55 -12.59 -6.76 -0.07
C ASN A 55 -13.67 -6.61 1.00
N THR A 56 -13.90 -5.38 1.46
CA THR A 56 -14.95 -5.10 2.45
C THR A 56 -16.33 -5.32 1.84
N GLU A 57 -16.56 -4.89 0.60
CA GLU A 57 -17.81 -5.13 -0.14
C GLU A 57 -18.03 -6.63 -0.40
N ALA A 58 -17.01 -7.37 -0.82
CA ALA A 58 -17.10 -8.81 -1.08
C ALA A 58 -17.51 -9.61 0.17
N LEU A 59 -17.02 -9.25 1.36
CA LEU A 59 -17.40 -9.89 2.63
C LEU A 59 -18.88 -9.68 2.99
N THR A 60 -19.51 -8.58 2.53
CA THR A 60 -20.93 -8.31 2.81
C THR A 60 -21.89 -9.11 1.92
N LEU A 61 -21.46 -9.48 0.71
CA LEU A 61 -22.30 -10.17 -0.27
C LEU A 61 -22.45 -11.69 0.01
N ASP A 62 -21.48 -12.29 0.71
CA ASP A 62 -21.39 -13.75 0.85
C ASP A 62 -22.49 -14.34 1.75
N THR A 63 -22.91 -13.64 2.82
CA THR A 63 -23.93 -14.15 3.76
C THR A 63 -25.35 -14.16 3.16
N ALA A 64 -25.69 -13.16 2.34
CA ALA A 64 -26.99 -13.06 1.68
C ALA A 64 -27.11 -14.04 0.51
N LEU A 65 -26.03 -14.23 -0.27
CA LEU A 65 -25.99 -15.17 -1.38
C LEU A 65 -25.99 -16.63 -0.90
N PHE A 66 -25.24 -16.94 0.16
CA PHE A 66 -25.22 -18.28 0.77
C PHE A 66 -26.61 -18.74 1.21
N SER A 67 -27.39 -17.84 1.83
CA SER A 67 -28.76 -18.12 2.29
C SER A 67 -29.76 -18.37 1.15
N GLN A 68 -29.49 -17.88 -0.07
CA GLN A 68 -30.31 -18.12 -1.26
C GLN A 68 -29.95 -19.45 -1.93
N LEU A 69 -28.68 -19.85 -1.86
CA LEU A 69 -28.20 -21.13 -2.40
C LEU A 69 -28.65 -22.33 -1.54
N THR A 70 -28.77 -22.17 -0.23
CA THR A 70 -29.24 -23.22 0.69
C THR A 70 -30.77 -23.38 0.75
N LYS A 71 -31.54 -22.55 0.04
CA LYS A 71 -33.02 -22.60 0.03
C LYS A 71 -33.62 -23.31 -1.17
N LYS A 72 -32.82 -23.99 -1.99
CA LYS A 72 -33.30 -24.77 -3.13
C LYS A 72 -33.36 -26.26 -2.78
N ASP A 73 -34.27 -26.59 -1.88
CA ASP A 73 -34.92 -27.91 -1.76
C ASP A 73 -36.39 -27.69 -1.37
#